data_AF-A0A812HL54-F1
#
_entry.id   AF-A0A812HL54-F1
#
_cell.length_a   1.000
_cell.length_b   1.000
_cell.length_c   1.000
_cell.angle_alpha   90.00
_cell.angle_beta   90.00
_cell.angle_gamma   90.00
#
_symmetry.space_group_name_H-M   'P 1'
#
loop_
_entity.id
_entity.type
_entity.pdbx_description
1 polymer ?
#
loop_
_entity_poly.entity_id
_entity_poly.type
_entity_poly.pdbx_seq_one_letter_code
_entity_poly.pdbx_strand_id
1 'polypeptide(L)'
;LQTQKQEFAMSWMHTSRSSFQQLIVITPFPIAFPAMMLWFHIFFVNSHVWGFKHHANPLPQHFHDAVQELTLAFPLVLQNLTFASGVIRSGDKMLDRSVIKYHPGNFQSDEEFVADKTAGFYAVLHDFISLDKEGKAAADACPHALIPNIMPCIKAASCVIQAGVPDIVDMEIYASMLEQMTRFEQILWPLLRDGLVHEKGGETLADDLVFPEAYTCDDSVHTPDDDTATVQVATALTQLTASTSSEHAATLAVAAAMHEATVASHQVLDAHGANSSMDFTIDKLQQSWHFVCQKTGCDPTNYWDIFFRHHEHSLNLITLGHPSLLRADIKMRFQLQHRVQRFIADNSGDFSFIQKFARMNQEQTYSWDVAVAYHRRNKEALNSFAMTVLNSLPESRTERLVDRQKLVEAEQELQRERSPGAAGGLNGTNQMSALQVQGELDTEAEEGVTGNSQWGRRRRRRRIWQAIVAVVQRVAKAIGSLLACLGDFGKFAATGYTRAFSTSTAGSIGLSAGNTNFLKDILGGKTPSGWISLDMGFSVGSTSEVWWAGSGFSGSLVCDTTGACSIYIAVSVLATGNAKTPWSPLCPMGPTWAGMDCSHCAGASVTILCCSFDLTNGHNTCR
;
A
#
# COMPACT_ATOMS: atom_id res chain seq x y z
N LEU A 1 -42.65 28.60 -22.13
CA LEU A 1 -43.11 27.19 -22.01
C LEU A 1 -42.16 26.26 -21.22
N GLN A 2 -40.94 26.70 -20.87
CA GLN A 2 -40.06 25.96 -19.93
C GLN A 2 -40.06 26.56 -18.52
N THR A 3 -40.50 27.81 -18.36
CA THR A 3 -40.68 28.51 -17.08
C THR A 3 -42.03 28.23 -16.38
N GLN A 4 -42.98 27.55 -17.05
CA GLN A 4 -44.29 27.22 -16.47
C GLN A 4 -44.35 25.85 -15.79
N LYS A 5 -43.28 25.04 -15.89
CA LYS A 5 -43.17 23.72 -15.25
C LYS A 5 -42.54 23.76 -13.85
N GLN A 6 -41.83 24.83 -13.49
CA GLN A 6 -41.19 24.95 -12.17
C GLN A 6 -42.14 25.49 -11.08
N GLU A 7 -43.19 26.24 -11.43
CA GLU A 7 -44.16 26.75 -10.45
C GLU A 7 -45.21 25.69 -10.04
N PHE A 8 -45.46 24.67 -10.87
CA PHE A 8 -46.41 23.60 -10.52
C PHE A 8 -45.84 22.56 -9.54
N ALA A 9 -44.51 22.41 -9.50
CA ALA A 9 -43.84 21.46 -8.60
C ALA A 9 -43.70 21.98 -7.16
N MET A 10 -43.56 23.30 -6.96
CA MET A 10 -43.44 23.88 -5.61
C MET A 10 -44.79 24.12 -4.91
N SER A 11 -45.91 24.18 -5.64
CA SER A 11 -47.24 24.30 -5.05
C SER A 11 -47.82 22.98 -4.51
N TRP A 12 -47.20 21.83 -4.81
CA TRP A 12 -47.68 20.51 -4.37
C TRP A 12 -47.01 20.01 -3.08
N MET A 13 -45.85 20.57 -2.70
CA MET A 13 -45.12 20.18 -1.48
C MET A 13 -45.55 20.92 -0.21
N HIS A 14 -46.36 22.00 -0.31
CA HIS A 14 -46.79 22.77 0.87
C HIS A 14 -48.19 22.41 1.41
N THR A 15 -48.87 21.39 0.85
CA THR A 15 -50.28 21.08 1.18
C THR A 15 -50.52 19.64 1.66
N SER A 16 -49.52 18.96 2.21
CA SER A 16 -49.69 17.58 2.74
C SER A 16 -49.08 17.33 4.13
N ARG A 17 -49.08 18.34 5.01
CA ARG A 17 -48.60 18.17 6.40
C ARG A 17 -49.62 18.45 7.51
N SER A 18 -50.90 18.59 7.19
CA SER A 18 -51.97 18.57 8.19
C SER A 18 -53.09 17.66 7.71
N SER A 19 -53.59 16.80 8.60
CA SER A 19 -54.68 15.82 8.39
C SER A 19 -54.23 14.41 8.02
N PHE A 20 -53.47 13.77 8.91
CA PHE A 20 -53.43 12.32 9.03
C PHE A 20 -53.81 11.92 10.46
N GLN A 21 -55.07 12.18 10.81
CA GLN A 21 -55.76 11.51 11.90
C GLN A 21 -57.23 11.35 11.50
N GLN A 22 -57.70 10.10 11.60
CA GLN A 22 -59.09 9.63 11.55
C GLN A 22 -59.59 8.99 10.24
N LEU A 23 -60.24 7.85 10.48
CA LEU A 23 -61.08 6.99 9.64
C LEU A 23 -60.42 5.96 8.71
N ILE A 24 -60.27 4.78 9.31
CA ILE A 24 -60.43 3.45 8.68
C ILE A 24 -61.84 3.35 8.10
N VAL A 25 -61.99 3.22 6.78
CA VAL A 25 -63.13 2.56 6.14
C VAL A 25 -62.65 1.75 4.93
N ILE A 26 -63.08 0.50 4.91
CA ILE A 26 -62.80 -0.57 3.95
C ILE A 26 -63.56 -0.32 2.63
N THR A 27 -62.86 -0.29 1.48
CA THR A 27 -63.38 -0.77 0.18
C THR A 27 -62.23 -1.17 -0.78
N PRO A 28 -62.41 -2.15 -1.69
CA PRO A 28 -61.33 -2.71 -2.49
C PRO A 28 -61.28 -2.13 -3.92
N PHE A 29 -60.11 -1.69 -4.39
CA PHE A 29 -59.82 -1.46 -5.82
C PHE A 29 -58.36 -1.89 -6.13
N PRO A 30 -58.03 -2.29 -7.38
CA PRO A 30 -57.11 -3.39 -7.66
C PRO A 30 -55.68 -2.97 -8.01
N ILE A 31 -54.72 -3.75 -7.49
CA ILE A 31 -53.49 -4.37 -8.06
C ILE A 31 -52.60 -3.62 -9.10
N ALA A 32 -52.94 -2.43 -9.60
CA ALA A 32 -52.12 -1.75 -10.61
C ALA A 32 -51.01 -0.85 -10.01
N PHE A 33 -51.12 -0.45 -8.75
CA PHE A 33 -50.19 0.51 -8.13
C PHE A 33 -48.85 -0.08 -7.63
N PRO A 34 -48.76 -1.33 -7.12
CA PRO A 34 -47.50 -1.87 -6.64
C PRO A 34 -46.49 -2.13 -7.76
N ALA A 35 -46.96 -2.52 -8.95
CA ALA A 35 -46.07 -2.82 -10.08
C ALA A 35 -45.41 -1.56 -10.65
N MET A 36 -46.12 -0.42 -10.66
CA MET A 36 -45.59 0.84 -11.18
C MET A 36 -44.62 1.51 -10.21
N MET A 37 -44.87 1.41 -8.90
CA MET A 37 -43.93 1.85 -7.85
C MET A 37 -42.67 0.98 -7.80
N LEU A 38 -42.79 -0.34 -8.01
CA LEU A 38 -41.63 -1.24 -8.12
C LEU A 38 -40.80 -0.92 -9.36
N TRP A 39 -41.44 -0.61 -10.50
CA TRP A 39 -40.74 -0.19 -11.71
C TRP A 39 -40.07 1.18 -11.55
N PHE A 40 -40.73 2.16 -10.92
CA PHE A 40 -40.14 3.47 -10.65
C PHE A 40 -38.98 3.39 -9.64
N HIS A 41 -39.07 2.57 -8.61
CA HIS A 41 -37.94 2.35 -7.69
C HIS A 41 -36.79 1.60 -8.34
N ILE A 42 -37.06 0.57 -9.16
CA ILE A 42 -36.02 -0.12 -9.93
C ILE A 42 -35.36 0.84 -10.93
N PHE A 43 -36.11 1.72 -11.59
CA PHE A 43 -35.53 2.67 -12.55
C PHE A 43 -34.77 3.83 -11.89
N PHE A 44 -35.27 4.40 -10.79
CA PHE A 44 -34.61 5.54 -10.11
C PHE A 44 -33.46 5.14 -9.21
N VAL A 45 -33.51 3.96 -8.56
CA VAL A 45 -32.37 3.45 -7.77
C VAL A 45 -31.25 2.96 -8.71
N ASN A 46 -31.57 2.48 -9.91
CA ASN A 46 -30.54 2.14 -10.91
C ASN A 46 -30.00 3.33 -11.72
N SER A 47 -30.62 4.52 -11.69
CA SER A 47 -30.12 5.64 -12.53
C SER A 47 -29.18 6.61 -11.81
N HIS A 48 -29.09 6.55 -10.47
CA HIS A 48 -28.21 7.45 -9.70
C HIS A 48 -26.90 6.82 -9.21
N VAL A 49 -26.64 5.54 -9.51
CA VAL A 49 -25.38 4.83 -9.15
C VAL A 49 -24.47 4.62 -10.39
N TRP A 50 -24.72 5.35 -11.48
CA TRP A 50 -24.22 4.98 -12.81
C TRP A 50 -23.52 6.13 -13.58
N GLY A 51 -22.72 6.95 -12.87
CA GLY A 51 -21.98 8.07 -13.48
C GLY A 51 -20.87 7.68 -14.48
N PHE A 52 -20.38 6.44 -14.44
CA PHE A 52 -19.33 5.95 -15.35
C PHE A 52 -19.57 4.54 -15.93
N LYS A 53 -20.65 3.83 -15.54
CA LYS A 53 -20.87 2.44 -15.98
C LYS A 53 -21.47 2.36 -17.38
N HIS A 54 -20.63 1.91 -18.31
CA HIS A 54 -20.97 1.38 -19.64
C HIS A 54 -21.63 2.37 -20.61
N HIS A 55 -20.90 3.40 -21.02
CA HIS A 55 -21.00 3.72 -22.43
C HIS A 55 -20.48 2.50 -23.20
N ALA A 56 -21.34 1.86 -24.00
CA ALA A 56 -21.00 0.72 -24.88
C ALA A 56 -19.96 1.06 -25.96
N ASN A 57 -19.37 2.26 -25.91
CA ASN A 57 -18.32 2.68 -26.78
C ASN A 57 -16.98 2.48 -26.05
N PRO A 58 -16.00 1.81 -26.67
CA PRO A 58 -14.67 1.70 -26.09
C PRO A 58 -14.13 3.10 -25.78
N LEU A 59 -13.54 3.26 -24.60
CA LEU A 59 -12.88 4.51 -24.23
C LEU A 59 -11.80 4.82 -25.27
N PRO A 60 -11.58 6.11 -25.59
CA PRO A 60 -10.51 6.47 -26.51
C PRO A 60 -9.14 5.95 -26.03
N GLN A 61 -8.28 5.49 -26.95
CA GLN A 61 -6.96 4.92 -26.60
C GLN A 61 -6.12 5.85 -25.70
N HIS A 62 -6.17 7.16 -25.92
CA HIS A 62 -5.42 8.12 -25.09
C HIS A 62 -5.86 8.12 -23.61
N PHE A 63 -7.10 7.74 -23.32
CA PHE A 63 -7.58 7.55 -21.95
C PHE A 63 -6.96 6.29 -21.34
N HIS A 64 -6.91 5.18 -22.10
CA HIS A 64 -6.23 3.96 -21.66
C HIS A 64 -4.76 4.23 -21.33
N ASP A 65 -4.04 4.90 -22.22
CA ASP A 65 -2.62 5.22 -22.01
C ASP A 65 -2.40 6.10 -20.77
N ALA A 66 -3.31 7.05 -20.50
CA ALA A 66 -3.24 7.93 -19.34
C ALA A 66 -3.53 7.18 -18.02
N VAL A 67 -4.53 6.30 -17.99
CA VAL A 67 -4.80 5.44 -16.82
C VAL A 67 -3.64 4.49 -16.55
N GLN A 68 -3.03 3.93 -17.60
CA GLN A 68 -1.88 3.04 -17.44
C GLN A 68 -0.66 3.75 -16.85
N GLU A 69 -0.35 4.95 -17.34
CA GLU A 69 0.74 5.75 -16.78
C GLU A 69 0.43 6.19 -15.34
N LEU A 70 -0.83 6.55 -15.03
CA LEU A 70 -1.23 6.90 -13.67
C LEU A 70 -1.09 5.72 -12.72
N THR A 71 -1.47 4.52 -13.17
CA THR A 71 -1.30 3.25 -12.44
C THR A 71 0.17 2.97 -12.12
N LEU A 72 1.08 3.35 -13.02
CA LEU A 72 2.53 3.22 -12.80
C LEU A 72 3.08 4.32 -11.88
N ALA A 73 2.61 5.56 -12.01
CA ALA A 73 3.05 6.69 -11.18
C ALA A 73 2.58 6.58 -9.72
N PHE A 74 1.44 5.95 -9.50
CA PHE A 74 0.79 5.82 -8.19
C PHE A 74 1.66 5.14 -7.11
N PRO A 75 2.18 3.92 -7.29
CA PRO A 75 3.07 3.30 -6.31
C PRO A 75 4.37 4.09 -6.09
N LEU A 76 4.89 4.76 -7.13
CA LEU A 76 6.12 5.54 -7.04
C LEU A 76 5.94 6.77 -6.14
N VAL A 77 4.81 7.48 -6.23
CA VAL A 77 4.55 8.62 -5.34
C VAL A 77 4.38 8.18 -3.89
N LEU A 78 3.73 7.05 -3.63
CA LEU A 78 3.60 6.51 -2.28
C LEU A 78 4.97 6.16 -1.70
N GLN A 79 5.86 5.55 -2.49
CA GLN A 79 7.23 5.25 -2.09
C GLN A 79 8.04 6.53 -1.81
N ASN A 80 7.96 7.53 -2.69
CA ASN A 80 8.69 8.79 -2.51
C ASN A 80 8.20 9.56 -1.28
N LEU A 81 6.89 9.59 -1.03
CA LEU A 81 6.32 10.22 0.16
C LEU A 81 6.63 9.44 1.43
N THR A 82 6.71 8.10 1.36
CA THR A 82 7.18 7.28 2.48
C THR A 82 8.60 7.67 2.85
N PHE A 83 9.49 7.79 1.86
CA PHE A 83 10.85 8.26 2.07
C PHE A 83 10.86 9.67 2.68
N ALA A 84 10.08 10.60 2.15
CA ALA A 84 10.00 11.96 2.66
C ALA A 84 9.53 12.00 4.14
N SER A 85 8.54 11.18 4.49
CA SER A 85 8.04 11.09 5.87
C SER A 85 9.13 10.66 6.86
N GLY A 86 9.98 9.70 6.46
CA GLY A 86 11.10 9.25 7.28
C GLY A 86 12.18 10.33 7.45
N VAL A 87 12.53 11.02 6.37
CA VAL A 87 13.55 12.08 6.40
C VAL A 87 13.10 13.26 7.26
N ILE A 88 11.89 13.80 7.02
CA ILE A 88 11.36 14.94 7.77
C ILE A 88 11.22 14.60 9.26
N ARG A 89 10.71 13.41 9.60
CA ARG A 89 10.48 13.03 11.00
C ARG A 89 11.76 12.67 11.77
N SER A 90 12.76 12.12 11.10
CA SER A 90 14.03 11.76 11.74
C SER A 90 14.92 12.98 12.03
N GLY A 91 14.72 14.07 11.28
CA GLY A 91 15.52 15.27 11.40
C GLY A 91 17.01 15.02 11.14
N ASP A 92 17.86 15.87 11.72
CA ASP A 92 19.32 15.78 11.60
C ASP A 92 19.96 14.56 12.31
N LYS A 93 19.20 13.77 13.06
CA LYS A 93 19.75 12.82 14.04
C LYS A 93 20.12 11.45 13.48
N MET A 94 19.62 11.06 12.31
CA MET A 94 19.77 9.69 11.80
C MET A 94 20.49 9.56 10.46
N LEU A 95 20.68 10.65 9.74
CA LEU A 95 21.19 10.59 8.38
C LEU A 95 22.65 11.04 8.36
N ASP A 96 23.52 10.17 7.87
CA ASP A 96 24.86 10.58 7.46
C ASP A 96 24.72 11.66 6.39
N ARG A 97 25.16 12.87 6.74
CA ARG A 97 25.09 14.06 5.87
C ARG A 97 25.84 13.89 4.55
N SER A 98 26.70 12.87 4.43
CA SER A 98 27.36 12.54 3.17
C SER A 98 26.45 11.82 2.16
N VAL A 99 25.35 11.21 2.62
CA VAL A 99 24.46 10.38 1.79
C VAL A 99 23.23 11.17 1.31
N ILE A 100 22.57 11.91 2.20
CA ILE A 100 21.37 12.69 1.84
C ILE A 100 21.72 14.18 1.86
N LYS A 101 21.61 14.83 0.69
CA LYS A 101 21.92 16.27 0.52
C LYS A 101 20.86 17.20 1.10
N TYR A 102 19.62 16.73 1.20
CA TYR A 102 18.51 17.51 1.70
C TYR A 102 18.51 17.51 3.24
N HIS A 103 18.20 18.67 3.82
CA HIS A 103 18.22 18.89 5.27
C HIS A 103 16.82 19.31 5.73
N PRO A 104 16.15 18.51 6.57
CA PRO A 104 14.86 18.87 7.15
C PRO A 104 15.03 19.96 8.23
N GLY A 105 13.94 20.62 8.61
CA GLY A 105 13.93 21.63 9.68
C GLY A 105 13.58 23.05 9.21
N ASN A 106 13.07 23.18 7.99
CA ASN A 106 12.55 24.43 7.48
C ASN A 106 11.32 24.13 6.62
N PHE A 107 10.15 24.60 7.06
CA PHE A 107 8.88 24.30 6.39
C PHE A 107 8.90 24.55 4.88
N GLN A 108 9.51 25.65 4.40
CA GLN A 108 9.56 25.96 2.97
C GLN A 108 10.44 24.96 2.20
N SER A 109 11.62 24.64 2.72
CA SER A 109 12.51 23.61 2.16
C SER A 109 11.83 22.23 2.15
N ASP A 110 11.09 21.92 3.21
CA ASP A 110 10.39 20.64 3.37
C ASP A 110 9.18 20.53 2.44
N GLU A 111 8.46 21.63 2.23
CA GLU A 111 7.40 21.75 1.23
C GLU A 111 7.95 21.58 -0.19
N GLU A 112 9.04 22.25 -0.54
CA GLU A 112 9.70 22.12 -1.85
C GLU A 112 10.19 20.68 -2.09
N PHE A 113 10.74 20.04 -1.06
CA PHE A 113 11.18 18.65 -1.13
C PHE A 113 10.01 17.68 -1.34
N VAL A 114 8.90 17.85 -0.61
CA VAL A 114 7.70 17.02 -0.80
C VAL A 114 7.05 17.27 -2.17
N ALA A 115 7.05 18.51 -2.66
CA ALA A 115 6.58 18.86 -4.00
C ALA A 115 7.43 18.16 -5.08
N ASP A 116 8.76 18.16 -4.95
CA ASP A 116 9.66 17.41 -5.84
C ASP A 116 9.32 15.91 -5.87
N LYS A 117 9.06 15.31 -4.69
CA LYS A 117 8.70 13.89 -4.55
C LYS A 117 7.36 13.50 -5.17
N THR A 118 6.47 14.46 -5.37
CA THR A 118 5.14 14.25 -5.97
C THR A 118 5.04 14.76 -7.41
N ALA A 119 6.08 15.44 -7.92
CA ALA A 119 6.01 16.18 -9.17
C ALA A 119 5.65 15.31 -10.38
N GLY A 120 6.26 14.13 -10.48
CA GLY A 120 6.00 13.17 -11.54
C GLY A 120 4.56 12.65 -11.56
N PHE A 121 4.04 12.34 -10.38
CA PHE A 121 2.65 11.89 -10.21
C PHE A 121 1.66 12.98 -10.60
N TYR A 122 1.86 14.22 -10.15
CA TYR A 122 0.99 15.33 -10.54
C TYR A 122 1.02 15.60 -12.04
N ALA A 123 2.18 15.49 -12.69
CA ALA A 123 2.27 15.66 -14.14
C ALA A 123 1.40 14.64 -14.88
N VAL A 124 1.41 13.37 -14.45
CA VAL A 124 0.56 12.33 -15.04
C VAL A 124 -0.92 12.52 -14.72
N LEU A 125 -1.24 12.88 -13.48
CA LEU A 125 -2.63 13.14 -13.07
C LEU A 125 -3.21 14.35 -13.82
N HIS A 126 -2.44 15.42 -14.01
CA HIS A 126 -2.86 16.59 -14.77
C HIS A 126 -3.05 16.31 -16.24
N ASP A 127 -2.18 15.50 -16.85
CA ASP A 127 -2.39 15.03 -18.21
C ASP A 127 -3.73 14.31 -18.32
N PHE A 128 -4.02 13.37 -17.40
CA PHE A 128 -5.30 12.67 -17.37
C PHE A 128 -6.49 13.63 -17.22
N ILE A 129 -6.43 14.51 -16.22
CA ILE A 129 -7.51 15.48 -15.95
C ILE A 129 -7.74 16.40 -17.15
N SER A 130 -6.68 16.81 -17.86
CA SER A 130 -6.80 17.68 -19.04
C SER A 130 -7.53 17.05 -20.22
N LEU A 131 -7.66 15.72 -20.24
CA LEU A 131 -8.44 14.99 -21.25
C LEU A 131 -9.95 15.09 -20.98
N ASP A 132 -10.34 15.35 -19.73
CA ASP A 132 -11.73 15.53 -19.36
C ASP A 132 -12.17 16.97 -19.65
N LYS A 133 -13.33 17.12 -20.30
CA LYS A 133 -13.93 18.42 -20.61
C LYS A 133 -14.33 19.18 -19.34
N GLU A 134 -14.59 18.46 -18.25
CA GLU A 134 -14.85 19.02 -16.91
C GLU A 134 -13.55 19.25 -16.11
N GLY A 135 -12.41 18.78 -16.63
CA GLY A 135 -11.13 18.68 -15.94
C GLY A 135 -10.48 19.99 -15.52
N LYS A 136 -10.95 21.15 -16.00
CA LYS A 136 -10.40 22.44 -15.53
C LYS A 136 -10.59 22.61 -14.02
N ALA A 137 -11.75 22.25 -13.48
CA ALA A 137 -12.02 22.34 -12.05
C ALA A 137 -11.19 21.34 -11.23
N ALA A 138 -10.93 20.15 -11.77
CA ALA A 138 -10.11 19.14 -11.11
C ALA A 138 -8.60 19.46 -11.17
N ALA A 139 -8.13 20.11 -12.23
CA ALA A 139 -6.76 20.61 -12.32
C ALA A 139 -6.52 21.72 -11.30
N ASP A 140 -7.48 22.63 -11.15
CA ASP A 140 -7.47 23.66 -10.11
C ASP A 140 -7.56 23.05 -8.69
N ALA A 141 -8.17 21.86 -8.55
CA ALA A 141 -8.23 21.13 -7.29
C ALA A 141 -6.93 20.37 -6.94
N CYS A 142 -6.06 20.06 -7.91
CA CYS A 142 -4.79 19.37 -7.66
C CYS A 142 -3.54 20.20 -7.95
N PRO A 143 -3.36 21.41 -7.40
CA PRO A 143 -2.20 22.24 -7.70
C PRO A 143 -0.89 21.61 -7.21
N HIS A 144 0.14 21.69 -8.06
CA HIS A 144 1.44 21.00 -7.97
C HIS A 144 2.28 21.29 -6.71
N ALA A 145 1.89 22.26 -5.88
CA ALA A 145 2.74 22.78 -4.80
C ALA A 145 2.08 22.84 -3.41
N LEU A 146 0.80 22.46 -3.27
CA LEU A 146 0.11 22.59 -1.99
C LEU A 146 0.09 21.26 -1.26
N ILE A 147 0.87 21.15 -0.17
CA ILE A 147 0.89 19.98 0.72
C ILE A 147 -0.52 19.48 1.08
N PRO A 148 -1.48 20.35 1.49
CA PRO A 148 -2.82 19.89 1.88
C PRO A 148 -3.53 19.07 0.80
N ASN A 149 -3.15 19.24 -0.46
CA ASN A 149 -3.84 18.66 -1.60
C ASN A 149 -3.27 17.29 -2.01
N ILE A 150 -2.12 16.88 -1.47
CA ILE A 150 -1.44 15.64 -1.86
C ILE A 150 -2.33 14.41 -1.61
N MET A 151 -2.80 14.20 -0.39
CA MET A 151 -3.63 13.04 -0.08
C MET A 151 -5.00 13.08 -0.79
N PRO A 152 -5.71 14.22 -0.84
CA PRO A 152 -6.89 14.37 -1.69
C PRO A 152 -6.61 13.96 -3.15
N CYS A 153 -5.51 14.41 -3.78
CA CYS A 153 -5.17 14.07 -5.16
C CYS A 153 -4.76 12.59 -5.35
N ILE A 154 -4.08 11.99 -4.37
CA ILE A 154 -3.82 10.54 -4.37
C ILE A 154 -5.14 9.76 -4.29
N LYS A 155 -6.11 10.20 -3.47
CA LYS A 155 -7.45 9.60 -3.43
C LYS A 155 -8.14 9.73 -4.79
N ALA A 156 -8.16 10.92 -5.38
CA ALA A 156 -8.74 11.15 -6.71
C ALA A 156 -8.12 10.24 -7.78
N ALA A 157 -6.78 10.14 -7.81
CA ALA A 157 -6.08 9.23 -8.71
C ALA A 157 -6.46 7.76 -8.50
N SER A 158 -6.61 7.33 -7.24
CA SER A 158 -7.05 5.96 -6.94
C SER A 158 -8.47 5.68 -7.46
N CYS A 159 -9.35 6.70 -7.52
CA CYS A 159 -10.70 6.57 -8.04
C CYS A 159 -10.72 6.54 -9.58
N VAL A 160 -9.86 7.33 -10.22
CA VAL A 160 -9.62 7.23 -11.67
C VAL A 160 -9.14 5.84 -12.06
N ILE A 161 -8.18 5.30 -11.30
CA ILE A 161 -7.67 3.93 -11.51
C ILE A 161 -8.80 2.92 -11.31
N GLN A 162 -9.59 3.04 -10.23
CA GLN A 162 -10.74 2.16 -9.95
C GLN A 162 -11.73 2.12 -11.12
N ALA A 163 -12.02 3.27 -11.74
CA ALA A 163 -12.93 3.34 -12.90
C ALA A 163 -12.40 2.60 -14.13
N GLY A 164 -11.07 2.38 -14.22
CA GLY A 164 -10.43 1.58 -15.25
C GLY A 164 -10.33 0.08 -14.94
N VAL A 165 -10.85 -0.39 -13.79
CA VAL A 165 -10.77 -1.80 -13.39
C VAL A 165 -12.09 -2.53 -13.73
N PRO A 166 -12.07 -3.74 -14.32
CA PRO A 166 -10.88 -4.54 -14.70
C PRO A 166 -10.40 -4.31 -16.15
N ASP A 167 -11.01 -3.41 -16.91
CA ASP A 167 -10.83 -3.34 -18.38
C ASP A 167 -9.44 -2.82 -18.82
N ILE A 168 -8.83 -1.94 -18.01
CA ILE A 168 -7.54 -1.29 -18.29
C ILE A 168 -6.47 -1.78 -17.29
N VAL A 169 -6.89 -1.97 -16.04
CA VAL A 169 -6.04 -2.35 -14.91
C VAL A 169 -6.63 -3.60 -14.27
N ASP A 170 -5.82 -4.65 -14.18
CA ASP A 170 -6.24 -5.91 -13.56
C ASP A 170 -6.52 -5.73 -12.06
N MET A 171 -7.43 -6.55 -11.54
CA MET A 171 -7.83 -6.54 -10.13
C MET A 171 -6.65 -6.78 -9.17
N GLU A 172 -5.68 -7.61 -9.55
CA GLU A 172 -4.45 -7.89 -8.80
C GLU A 172 -3.54 -6.65 -8.68
N ILE A 173 -3.42 -5.89 -9.76
CA ILE A 173 -2.64 -4.64 -9.79
C ILE A 173 -3.32 -3.63 -8.87
N TYR A 174 -4.66 -3.52 -8.98
CA TYR A 174 -5.45 -2.64 -8.12
C TYR A 174 -5.34 -3.03 -6.64
N ALA A 175 -5.42 -4.33 -6.31
CA ALA A 175 -5.22 -4.84 -4.96
C ALA A 175 -3.85 -4.44 -4.39
N SER A 176 -2.77 -4.58 -5.18
CA SER A 176 -1.42 -4.18 -4.78
C SER A 176 -1.35 -2.69 -4.41
N MET A 177 -1.94 -1.82 -5.24
CA MET A 177 -1.97 -0.38 -4.99
C MET A 177 -2.80 -0.01 -3.76
N LEU A 178 -3.94 -0.68 -3.56
CA LEU A 178 -4.79 -0.45 -2.40
C LEU A 178 -4.12 -0.83 -1.08
N GLU A 179 -3.37 -1.93 -1.05
CA GLU A 179 -2.60 -2.33 0.14
C GLU A 179 -1.59 -1.24 0.53
N GLN A 180 -0.90 -0.65 -0.46
CA GLN A 180 0.07 0.42 -0.22
C GLN A 180 -0.60 1.73 0.16
N MET A 181 -1.63 2.13 -0.59
CA MET A 181 -2.38 3.36 -0.34
C MET A 181 -2.99 3.39 1.05
N THR A 182 -3.64 2.30 1.47
CA THR A 182 -4.33 2.24 2.75
C THR A 182 -3.34 2.39 3.91
N ARG A 183 -2.18 1.75 3.82
CA ARG A 183 -1.07 1.89 4.78
C ARG A 183 -0.52 3.30 4.81
N PHE A 184 -0.28 3.89 3.64
CA PHE A 184 0.17 5.26 3.53
C PHE A 184 -0.84 6.22 4.16
N GLU A 185 -2.13 6.10 3.84
CA GLU A 185 -3.19 6.98 4.32
C GLU A 185 -3.33 6.95 5.85
N GLN A 186 -3.35 5.78 6.49
CA GLN A 186 -3.60 5.72 7.93
C GLN A 186 -2.34 5.87 8.79
N ILE A 187 -1.17 5.52 8.25
CA ILE A 187 0.08 5.54 9.02
C ILE A 187 0.95 6.71 8.56
N LEU A 188 1.42 6.69 7.32
CA LEU A 188 2.50 7.59 6.90
C LEU A 188 2.05 9.02 6.64
N TRP A 189 0.85 9.22 6.09
CA TRP A 189 0.32 10.53 5.79
C TRP A 189 0.13 11.38 7.07
N PRO A 190 -0.49 10.88 8.15
CA PRO A 190 -0.51 11.59 9.43
C PRO A 190 0.89 11.94 9.94
N LEU A 191 1.84 11.00 9.84
CA LEU A 191 3.21 11.24 10.31
C LEU A 191 3.93 12.33 9.51
N LEU A 192 3.73 12.37 8.19
CA LEU A 192 4.26 13.42 7.31
C LEU A 192 3.58 14.76 7.58
N ARG A 193 2.24 14.78 7.68
CA ARG A 193 1.45 15.99 7.98
C ARG A 193 1.87 16.58 9.33
N ASP A 194 2.00 15.77 10.36
CA ASP A 194 2.41 16.19 11.70
C ASP A 194 3.83 16.77 11.70
N GLY A 195 4.75 16.15 10.95
CA GLY A 195 6.11 16.68 10.76
C GLY A 195 6.09 18.06 10.13
N LEU A 196 5.32 18.25 9.06
CA LEU A 196 5.20 19.53 8.37
C LEU A 196 4.50 20.60 9.23
N VAL A 197 3.45 20.25 9.97
CA VAL A 197 2.77 21.16 10.92
C VAL A 197 3.73 21.60 12.03
N HIS A 198 4.56 20.67 12.54
CA HIS A 198 5.57 21.00 13.54
C HIS A 198 6.55 22.05 13.02
N GLU A 199 7.09 21.86 11.81
CA GLU A 199 8.03 22.79 11.17
C GLU A 199 7.40 24.14 10.80
N LYS A 200 6.08 24.16 10.57
CA LYS A 200 5.30 25.40 10.35
C LYS A 200 5.03 26.19 11.65
N GLY A 201 5.49 25.72 12.80
CA GLY A 201 5.23 26.36 14.10
C GLY A 201 3.85 26.03 14.68
N GLY A 202 3.27 24.89 14.31
CA GLY A 202 1.99 24.39 14.84
C GLY A 202 0.75 24.93 14.13
N GLU A 203 0.91 25.72 13.06
CA GLU A 203 -0.22 26.12 12.21
C GLU A 203 -0.82 24.91 11.51
N THR A 204 -2.12 24.69 11.68
CA THR A 204 -2.85 23.63 11.00
C THR A 204 -2.76 23.81 9.49
N LEU A 205 -2.36 22.77 8.78
CA LEU A 205 -2.52 22.68 7.34
C LEU A 205 -4.01 22.65 7.02
N ALA A 206 -4.44 23.44 6.03
CA ALA A 206 -5.83 23.57 5.62
C ALA A 206 -6.52 22.21 5.41
N ASP A 207 -7.82 22.17 5.69
CA ASP A 207 -8.63 20.96 5.61
C ASP A 207 -8.91 20.51 4.17
N ASP A 208 -9.46 19.30 4.08
CA ASP A 208 -9.64 18.52 2.87
C ASP A 208 -10.39 19.27 1.76
N LEU A 209 -9.84 19.19 0.55
CA LEU A 209 -10.50 19.60 -0.67
C LEU A 209 -11.69 18.70 -0.99
N VAL A 210 -12.77 19.31 -1.48
CA VAL A 210 -13.91 18.59 -2.05
C VAL A 210 -13.68 18.42 -3.55
N PHE A 211 -13.62 17.17 -4.02
CA PHE A 211 -13.54 16.86 -5.45
C PHE A 211 -14.91 16.76 -6.10
N PRO A 212 -15.00 16.97 -7.44
CA PRO A 212 -16.16 16.56 -8.22
C PRO A 212 -16.41 15.05 -8.09
N GLU A 213 -17.68 14.64 -8.22
CA GLU A 213 -18.13 13.25 -8.09
C GLU A 213 -17.35 12.28 -9.00
N ALA A 214 -16.95 12.70 -10.19
CA ALA A 214 -16.14 11.91 -11.14
C ALA A 214 -14.76 11.47 -10.59
N TYR A 215 -14.25 12.13 -9.55
CA TYR A 215 -12.98 11.81 -8.89
C TYR A 215 -13.20 11.23 -7.48
N THR A 216 -14.43 10.89 -7.15
CA THR A 216 -14.79 10.19 -5.92
C THR A 216 -15.02 8.72 -6.22
N CYS A 217 -14.50 7.85 -5.36
CA CYS A 217 -14.65 6.41 -5.53
C CYS A 217 -16.08 6.02 -5.15
N ASP A 218 -16.59 4.89 -5.67
CA ASP A 218 -17.94 4.41 -5.35
C ASP A 218 -18.20 4.22 -3.84
N ASP A 219 -17.13 4.08 -3.05
CA ASP A 219 -17.19 3.88 -1.59
C ASP A 219 -17.31 5.20 -0.81
N SER A 220 -17.39 6.35 -1.50
CA SER A 220 -17.32 7.69 -0.93
C SER A 220 -18.63 8.16 -0.31
N VAL A 221 -19.19 7.38 0.60
CA VAL A 221 -19.92 8.02 1.70
C VAL A 221 -18.89 8.55 2.68
N HIS A 222 -18.31 9.69 2.30
CA HIS A 222 -17.50 10.56 3.15
C HIS A 222 -18.37 11.07 4.29
N THR A 223 -18.46 10.29 5.35
CA THR A 223 -18.81 10.79 6.66
C THR A 223 -17.60 10.54 7.56
N PRO A 224 -16.81 11.58 7.86
CA PRO A 224 -15.57 11.47 8.62
C PRO A 224 -15.73 10.90 10.04
N ASP A 225 -16.96 10.73 10.53
CA ASP A 225 -17.27 10.39 11.93
C ASP A 225 -18.26 9.23 12.15
N ASP A 226 -18.74 8.53 11.12
CA ASP A 226 -20.10 7.99 11.22
C ASP A 226 -20.19 6.47 11.02
N ASP A 227 -20.74 5.80 12.03
CA ASP A 227 -21.26 4.42 12.00
C ASP A 227 -22.24 4.16 10.82
N THR A 228 -22.55 5.16 9.99
CA THR A 228 -23.42 5.07 8.82
C THR A 228 -22.75 4.50 7.57
N ALA A 229 -21.44 4.72 7.36
CA ALA A 229 -20.73 4.15 6.21
C ALA A 229 -20.71 2.60 6.27
N THR A 230 -20.61 2.05 7.48
CA THR A 230 -20.65 0.60 7.73
C THR A 230 -22.03 0.00 7.45
N VAL A 231 -23.13 0.72 7.71
CA VAL A 231 -24.48 0.24 7.39
C VAL A 231 -24.72 0.14 5.88
N GLN A 232 -24.12 1.05 5.10
CA GLN A 232 -24.31 1.09 3.65
C GLN A 232 -23.57 -0.03 2.92
N VAL A 233 -22.33 -0.36 3.32
CA VAL A 233 -21.57 -1.47 2.74
C VAL A 233 -22.31 -2.81 2.96
N ALA A 234 -22.81 -3.05 4.17
CA ALA A 234 -23.60 -4.25 4.48
C ALA A 234 -24.90 -4.31 3.64
N THR A 235 -25.57 -3.17 3.46
CA THR A 235 -26.79 -3.08 2.65
C THR A 235 -26.49 -3.35 1.17
N ALA A 236 -25.43 -2.76 0.63
CA ALA A 236 -24.99 -2.97 -0.75
C ALA A 236 -24.62 -4.43 -1.01
N LEU A 237 -23.85 -5.05 -0.10
CA LEU A 237 -23.50 -6.47 -0.16
C LEU A 237 -24.73 -7.37 -0.15
N THR A 238 -25.74 -7.05 0.67
CA THR A 238 -26.99 -7.82 0.72
C THR A 238 -27.76 -7.73 -0.60
N GLN A 239 -27.84 -6.54 -1.19
CA GLN A 239 -28.50 -6.33 -2.49
C GLN A 239 -27.75 -7.05 -3.63
N LEU A 240 -26.42 -6.95 -3.64
CA LEU A 240 -25.56 -7.67 -4.59
C LEU A 240 -25.77 -9.18 -4.48
N THR A 241 -25.77 -9.74 -3.26
CA THR A 241 -25.97 -11.18 -3.00
C THR A 241 -27.29 -11.69 -3.60
N ALA A 242 -28.36 -10.90 -3.52
CA ALA A 242 -29.66 -11.27 -4.07
C ALA A 242 -29.71 -11.30 -5.61
N SER A 243 -28.74 -10.66 -6.27
CA SER A 243 -28.70 -10.48 -7.73
C SER A 243 -27.67 -11.36 -8.46
N THR A 244 -26.80 -12.05 -7.73
CA THR A 244 -25.65 -12.78 -8.28
C THR A 244 -25.85 -14.30 -8.38
N SER A 245 -25.01 -14.98 -9.16
CA SER A 245 -24.94 -16.45 -9.22
C SER A 245 -24.66 -17.08 -7.85
N SER A 246 -24.94 -18.38 -7.69
CA SER A 246 -24.81 -19.05 -6.38
C SER A 246 -23.40 -19.03 -5.78
N GLU A 247 -22.36 -19.10 -6.62
CA GLU A 247 -20.95 -19.07 -6.16
C GLU A 247 -20.55 -17.65 -5.73
N HIS A 248 -20.95 -16.64 -6.48
CA HIS A 248 -20.70 -15.24 -6.14
C HIS A 248 -21.49 -14.83 -4.88
N ALA A 249 -22.71 -15.33 -4.72
CA ALA A 249 -23.53 -15.09 -3.55
C ALA A 249 -22.87 -15.62 -2.26
N ALA A 250 -22.20 -16.77 -2.30
CA ALA A 250 -21.47 -17.29 -1.14
C ALA A 250 -20.30 -16.39 -0.75
N THR A 251 -19.53 -15.89 -1.73
CA THR A 251 -18.42 -14.96 -1.48
C THR A 251 -18.94 -13.65 -0.89
N LEU A 252 -20.00 -13.08 -1.45
CA LEU A 252 -20.62 -11.84 -0.96
C LEU A 252 -21.21 -11.99 0.44
N ALA A 253 -21.80 -13.15 0.76
CA ALA A 253 -22.28 -13.45 2.10
C ALA A 253 -21.13 -13.51 3.12
N VAL A 254 -19.98 -14.09 2.75
CA VAL A 254 -18.77 -14.06 3.60
C VAL A 254 -18.24 -12.63 3.76
N ALA A 255 -18.24 -11.82 2.70
CA ALA A 255 -17.84 -10.42 2.76
C ALA A 255 -18.70 -9.63 3.77
N ALA A 256 -20.03 -9.82 3.73
CA ALA A 256 -20.95 -9.17 4.66
C ALA A 256 -20.69 -9.61 6.11
N ALA A 257 -20.46 -10.90 6.33
CA ALA A 257 -20.15 -11.42 7.65
C ALA A 257 -18.78 -10.93 8.18
N MET A 258 -17.77 -10.82 7.31
CA MET A 258 -16.46 -10.24 7.66
C MET A 258 -16.56 -8.77 8.03
N HIS A 259 -17.36 -8.01 7.30
CA HIS A 259 -17.67 -6.61 7.61
C HIS A 259 -18.31 -6.48 8.99
N GLU A 260 -19.38 -7.25 9.25
CA GLU A 260 -20.06 -7.25 10.56
C GLU A 260 -19.12 -7.64 11.71
N ALA A 261 -18.32 -8.70 11.53
CA ALA A 261 -17.35 -9.13 12.53
C ALA A 261 -16.26 -8.09 12.79
N THR A 262 -15.84 -7.35 11.75
CA THR A 262 -14.87 -6.26 11.88
C THR A 262 -15.45 -5.11 12.68
N VAL A 263 -16.67 -4.65 12.35
CA VAL A 263 -17.36 -3.59 13.10
C VAL A 263 -17.58 -3.98 14.56
N ALA A 264 -18.07 -5.19 14.81
CA ALA A 264 -18.23 -5.71 16.16
C ALA A 264 -16.90 -5.76 16.92
N SER A 265 -15.80 -6.11 16.25
CA SER A 265 -14.47 -6.12 16.86
C SER A 265 -14.01 -4.73 17.28
N HIS A 266 -14.20 -3.72 16.42
CA HIS A 266 -13.92 -2.33 16.80
C HIS A 266 -14.70 -1.92 18.06
N GLN A 267 -16.02 -2.17 18.07
CA GLN A 267 -16.88 -1.87 19.22
C GLN A 267 -16.43 -2.58 20.52
N VAL A 268 -16.05 -3.86 20.42
CA VAL A 268 -15.55 -4.62 21.59
C VAL A 268 -14.23 -4.04 22.12
N LEU A 269 -13.30 -3.67 21.23
CA LEU A 269 -12.02 -3.09 21.61
C LEU A 269 -12.19 -1.68 22.20
N ASP A 270 -13.12 -0.88 21.67
CA ASP A 270 -13.42 0.49 22.12
C ASP A 270 -14.18 0.50 23.46
N ALA A 271 -15.01 -0.51 23.72
CA ALA A 271 -15.73 -0.66 24.98
C ALA A 271 -14.84 -1.14 26.15
N HIS A 272 -13.58 -1.51 25.90
CA HIS A 272 -12.66 -1.91 26.95
C HIS A 272 -12.16 -0.69 27.72
N GLY A 273 -12.49 -0.61 29.01
CA GLY A 273 -12.01 0.42 29.93
C GLY A 273 -11.26 -0.16 31.13
N ALA A 274 -10.86 0.71 32.05
CA ALA A 274 -10.04 0.34 33.22
C ALA A 274 -10.63 -0.76 34.14
N ASN A 275 -11.96 -0.97 34.10
CA ASN A 275 -12.65 -2.00 34.89
C ASN A 275 -13.16 -3.18 34.05
N SER A 276 -12.82 -3.22 32.75
CA SER A 276 -13.21 -4.30 31.86
C SER A 276 -12.30 -5.51 32.07
N SER A 277 -12.87 -6.72 32.02
CA SER A 277 -12.07 -7.95 32.03
C SER A 277 -11.50 -8.20 30.63
N MET A 278 -10.19 -8.48 30.56
CA MET A 278 -9.55 -8.86 29.30
C MET A 278 -10.10 -10.17 28.76
N ASP A 279 -10.38 -11.16 29.62
CA ASP A 279 -10.98 -12.43 29.22
C ASP A 279 -12.37 -12.24 28.61
N PHE A 280 -13.21 -11.38 29.21
CA PHE A 280 -14.51 -11.04 28.63
C PHE A 280 -14.38 -10.38 27.25
N THR A 281 -13.37 -9.50 27.09
CA THR A 281 -13.10 -8.83 25.81
C THR A 281 -12.69 -9.83 24.74
N ILE A 282 -11.80 -10.76 25.09
CA ILE A 282 -11.35 -11.83 24.20
C ILE A 282 -12.51 -12.75 23.81
N ASP A 283 -13.34 -13.19 24.77
CA ASP A 283 -14.50 -14.04 24.48
C ASP A 283 -15.47 -13.35 23.49
N LYS A 284 -15.66 -12.04 23.61
CA LYS A 284 -16.49 -11.26 22.67
C LYS A 284 -15.89 -11.15 21.28
N LEU A 285 -14.57 -11.00 21.16
CA LEU A 285 -13.89 -11.05 19.86
C LEU A 285 -14.02 -12.43 19.22
N GLN A 286 -13.78 -13.49 19.99
CA GLN A 286 -13.93 -14.87 19.50
C GLN A 286 -15.35 -15.16 19.00
N GLN A 287 -16.37 -14.70 19.75
CA GLN A 287 -17.77 -14.81 19.34
C GLN A 287 -18.05 -14.09 18.03
N SER A 288 -17.51 -12.88 17.85
CA SER A 288 -17.71 -12.05 16.65
C SER A 288 -17.15 -12.72 15.39
N TRP A 289 -16.05 -13.46 15.52
CA TRP A 289 -15.40 -14.14 14.38
C TRP A 289 -15.81 -15.60 14.19
N HIS A 290 -16.54 -16.20 15.12
CA HIS A 290 -16.84 -17.63 15.09
C HIS A 290 -17.54 -18.06 13.78
N PHE A 291 -18.57 -17.34 13.37
CA PHE A 291 -19.30 -17.65 12.13
C PHE A 291 -18.43 -17.52 10.88
N VAL A 292 -17.66 -16.43 10.78
CA VAL A 292 -16.74 -16.20 9.66
C VAL A 292 -15.72 -17.33 9.57
N CYS A 293 -15.08 -17.67 10.70
CA CYS A 293 -14.07 -18.72 10.76
C CYS A 293 -14.63 -20.12 10.51
N GLN A 294 -15.89 -20.39 10.86
CA GLN A 294 -16.56 -21.63 10.47
C GLN A 294 -16.68 -21.75 8.94
N LYS A 295 -16.83 -20.63 8.22
CA LYS A 295 -16.95 -20.60 6.75
C LYS A 295 -15.60 -20.57 6.03
N THR A 296 -14.61 -19.88 6.59
CA THR A 296 -13.29 -19.69 5.95
C THR A 296 -12.21 -20.63 6.48
N GLY A 297 -12.49 -21.38 7.54
CA GLY A 297 -11.53 -22.31 8.14
C GLY A 297 -10.44 -21.64 8.98
N CYS A 298 -10.66 -20.41 9.48
CA CYS A 298 -9.76 -19.82 10.48
C CYS A 298 -10.01 -20.35 11.91
N ASP A 299 -9.05 -20.11 12.79
CA ASP A 299 -9.17 -20.22 14.25
C ASP A 299 -9.74 -18.90 14.81
N PRO A 300 -11.00 -18.87 15.29
CA PRO A 300 -11.58 -17.66 15.84
C PRO A 300 -10.92 -17.24 17.17
N THR A 301 -10.07 -18.09 17.75
CA THR A 301 -9.30 -17.78 18.97
C THR A 301 -7.93 -17.17 18.67
N ASN A 302 -7.55 -17.02 17.40
CA ASN A 302 -6.29 -16.39 17.00
C ASN A 302 -6.50 -15.27 15.96
N TYR A 303 -6.30 -14.03 16.38
CA TYR A 303 -6.37 -12.85 15.52
C TYR A 303 -5.52 -12.95 14.26
N TRP A 304 -4.29 -13.47 14.36
CA TRP A 304 -3.41 -13.55 13.18
C TRP A 304 -3.92 -14.54 12.15
N ASP A 305 -4.60 -15.61 12.60
CA ASP A 305 -5.22 -16.56 11.70
C ASP A 305 -6.41 -15.94 10.95
N ILE A 306 -7.25 -15.18 11.67
CA ILE A 306 -8.32 -14.35 11.09
C ILE A 306 -7.75 -13.38 10.05
N PHE A 307 -6.73 -12.61 10.43
CA PHE A 307 -6.12 -11.59 9.58
C PHE A 307 -5.49 -12.19 8.30
N PHE A 308 -4.78 -13.31 8.42
CA PHE A 308 -4.19 -13.95 7.25
C PHE A 308 -5.24 -14.59 6.34
N ARG A 309 -6.29 -15.23 6.91
CA ARG A 309 -7.42 -15.76 6.10
C ARG A 309 -8.24 -14.72 5.40
N HIS A 310 -8.28 -13.50 5.91
CA HIS A 310 -8.91 -12.39 5.22
C HIS A 310 -8.30 -12.13 3.83
N HIS A 311 -7.01 -12.46 3.60
CA HIS A 311 -6.39 -12.34 2.27
C HIS A 311 -6.94 -13.36 1.26
N GLU A 312 -7.40 -14.54 1.72
CA GLU A 312 -8.10 -15.52 0.86
C GLU A 312 -9.40 -14.92 0.33
N HIS A 313 -10.11 -14.20 1.20
CA HIS A 313 -11.34 -13.54 0.81
C HIS A 313 -11.07 -12.44 -0.23
N SER A 314 -10.01 -11.65 -0.07
CA SER A 314 -9.60 -10.69 -1.12
C SER A 314 -9.30 -11.36 -2.46
N LEU A 315 -8.67 -12.55 -2.48
CA LEU A 315 -8.48 -13.33 -3.72
C LEU A 315 -9.81 -13.72 -4.37
N ASN A 316 -10.80 -14.08 -3.57
CA ASN A 316 -12.14 -14.36 -4.07
C ASN A 316 -12.80 -13.10 -4.64
N LEU A 317 -12.65 -11.94 -3.98
CA LEU A 317 -13.16 -10.66 -4.49
C LEU A 317 -12.47 -10.19 -5.78
N ILE A 318 -11.16 -10.45 -5.93
CA ILE A 318 -10.42 -10.28 -7.19
C ILE A 318 -11.09 -11.09 -8.31
N THR A 319 -11.44 -12.35 -8.02
CA THR A 319 -12.11 -13.24 -8.99
C THR A 319 -13.53 -12.77 -9.35
N LEU A 320 -14.23 -12.10 -8.42
CA LEU A 320 -15.54 -11.49 -8.70
C LEU A 320 -15.47 -10.25 -9.60
N GLY A 321 -14.30 -9.62 -9.74
CA GLY A 321 -14.13 -8.42 -10.57
C GLY A 321 -14.87 -7.18 -10.05
N HIS A 322 -15.06 -7.06 -8.72
CA HIS A 322 -15.78 -5.92 -8.12
C HIS A 322 -14.81 -5.00 -7.34
N PRO A 323 -14.24 -3.96 -7.97
CA PRO A 323 -13.14 -3.19 -7.39
C PRO A 323 -13.54 -2.42 -6.12
N SER A 324 -14.77 -1.90 -6.05
CA SER A 324 -15.29 -1.18 -4.87
C SER A 324 -15.38 -2.11 -3.64
N LEU A 325 -15.79 -3.38 -3.82
CA LEU A 325 -15.82 -4.36 -2.72
C LEU A 325 -14.41 -4.75 -2.28
N LEU A 326 -13.49 -4.95 -3.22
CA LEU A 326 -12.09 -5.22 -2.91
C LEU A 326 -11.45 -4.06 -2.14
N ARG A 327 -11.75 -2.82 -2.52
CA ARG A 327 -11.29 -1.61 -1.82
C ARG A 327 -11.80 -1.55 -0.38
N ALA A 328 -13.10 -1.72 -0.20
CA ALA A 328 -13.71 -1.78 1.13
C ALA A 328 -13.07 -2.89 1.98
N ASP A 329 -12.89 -4.09 1.42
CA ASP A 329 -12.30 -5.24 2.10
C ASP A 329 -10.87 -5.00 2.60
N ILE A 330 -10.00 -4.50 1.73
CA ILE A 330 -8.60 -4.18 2.08
C ILE A 330 -8.55 -3.10 3.17
N LYS A 331 -9.38 -2.05 3.02
CA LYS A 331 -9.43 -0.96 4.00
C LYS A 331 -9.87 -1.45 5.38
N MET A 332 -10.92 -2.27 5.44
CA MET A 332 -11.41 -2.86 6.69
C MET A 332 -10.38 -3.77 7.34
N ARG A 333 -9.76 -4.68 6.57
CA ARG A 333 -8.71 -5.57 7.08
C ARG A 333 -7.63 -4.77 7.80
N PHE A 334 -7.18 -3.70 7.16
CA PHE A 334 -6.11 -2.89 7.69
C PHE A 334 -6.54 -2.02 8.88
N GLN A 335 -7.76 -1.47 8.87
CA GLN A 335 -8.31 -0.73 10.02
C GLN A 335 -8.41 -1.62 11.26
N LEU A 336 -8.89 -2.86 11.10
CA LEU A 336 -8.92 -3.85 12.16
C LEU A 336 -7.52 -4.15 12.69
N GLN A 337 -6.55 -4.37 11.79
CA GLN A 337 -5.16 -4.58 12.17
C GLN A 337 -4.63 -3.43 13.00
N HIS A 338 -4.77 -2.20 12.52
CA HIS A 338 -4.31 -1.02 13.21
C HIS A 338 -4.99 -0.88 14.59
N ARG A 339 -6.30 -1.15 14.67
CA ARG A 339 -7.05 -1.08 15.93
C ARG A 339 -6.63 -2.13 16.95
N VAL A 340 -6.45 -3.38 16.53
CA VAL A 340 -5.98 -4.48 17.39
C VAL A 340 -4.59 -4.18 17.93
N GLN A 341 -3.71 -3.63 17.10
CA GLN A 341 -2.37 -3.32 17.56
C GLN A 341 -2.32 -2.10 18.48
N ARG A 342 -3.14 -1.09 18.23
CA ARG A 342 -3.35 0.02 19.18
C ARG A 342 -3.94 -0.49 20.49
N PHE A 343 -4.87 -1.44 20.45
CA PHE A 343 -5.42 -2.06 21.66
C PHE A 343 -4.33 -2.76 22.50
N ILE A 344 -3.44 -3.50 21.83
CA ILE A 344 -2.28 -4.12 22.48
C ILE A 344 -1.40 -3.05 23.13
N ALA A 345 -1.18 -1.93 22.45
CA ALA A 345 -0.42 -0.80 22.98
C ALA A 345 -1.06 -0.22 24.25
N ASP A 346 -2.35 0.11 24.18
CA ASP A 346 -3.08 0.78 25.25
C ASP A 346 -3.23 -0.12 26.48
N ASN A 347 -3.15 -1.44 26.32
CA ASN A 347 -3.33 -2.45 27.37
C ASN A 347 -2.07 -3.27 27.64
N SER A 348 -0.88 -2.71 27.39
CA SER A 348 0.38 -3.43 27.49
C SER A 348 0.74 -3.99 28.87
N GLY A 349 0.06 -3.54 29.91
CA GLY A 349 0.18 -4.09 31.26
C GLY A 349 -0.46 -5.48 31.41
N ASP A 350 -1.35 -5.87 30.49
CA ASP A 350 -2.03 -7.16 30.49
C ASP A 350 -1.69 -7.98 29.24
N PHE A 351 -0.76 -8.94 29.42
CA PHE A 351 -0.30 -9.82 28.35
C PHE A 351 -1.31 -10.89 27.93
N SER A 352 -2.43 -11.04 28.65
CA SER A 352 -3.40 -12.10 28.36
C SER A 352 -3.99 -11.96 26.95
N PHE A 353 -4.17 -10.75 26.43
CA PHE A 353 -4.62 -10.51 25.06
C PHE A 353 -3.69 -11.14 24.01
N ILE A 354 -2.38 -10.92 24.13
CA ILE A 354 -1.40 -11.49 23.19
C ILE A 354 -1.31 -13.01 23.37
N GLN A 355 -1.27 -13.48 24.62
CA GLN A 355 -1.11 -14.90 24.92
C GLN A 355 -2.33 -15.74 24.53
N LYS A 356 -3.53 -15.17 24.57
CA LYS A 356 -4.77 -15.90 24.33
C LYS A 356 -5.39 -15.62 22.97
N PHE A 357 -5.21 -14.42 22.40
CA PHE A 357 -5.89 -14.00 21.17
C PHE A 357 -4.93 -13.57 20.04
N ALA A 358 -3.87 -12.80 20.30
CA ALA A 358 -2.96 -12.31 19.23
C ALA A 358 -1.67 -13.14 19.08
N ARG A 359 -1.80 -14.46 18.89
CA ARG A 359 -0.68 -15.43 18.94
C ARG A 359 0.01 -15.63 17.58
N MET A 360 1.06 -14.84 17.30
CA MET A 360 1.71 -14.75 15.98
C MET A 360 2.64 -15.92 15.57
N ASN A 361 2.76 -16.95 16.41
CA ASN A 361 3.49 -18.18 16.06
C ASN A 361 2.62 -19.43 16.25
N GLN A 362 1.30 -19.23 16.36
CA GLN A 362 0.29 -20.27 16.49
C GLN A 362 -0.82 -20.07 15.44
N GLU A 363 -0.56 -19.25 14.42
CA GLU A 363 -1.37 -19.20 13.21
C GLU A 363 -1.28 -20.55 12.48
N GLN A 364 -2.34 -20.90 11.76
CA GLN A 364 -2.27 -22.06 10.89
C GLN A 364 -1.30 -21.73 9.75
N THR A 365 -0.38 -22.66 9.45
CA THR A 365 0.58 -22.52 8.33
C THR A 365 -0.12 -22.17 7.03
N TYR A 366 -1.28 -22.80 6.78
CA TYR A 366 -2.05 -22.54 5.58
C TYR A 366 -2.57 -21.08 5.48
N SER A 367 -2.98 -20.47 6.59
CA SER A 367 -3.42 -19.06 6.59
C SER A 367 -2.28 -18.13 6.19
N TRP A 368 -1.08 -18.36 6.73
CA TRP A 368 0.12 -17.61 6.35
C TRP A 368 0.46 -17.79 4.86
N ASP A 369 0.46 -19.03 4.36
CA ASP A 369 0.78 -19.33 2.97
C ASP A 369 -0.16 -18.62 1.99
N VAL A 370 -1.46 -18.55 2.33
CA VAL A 370 -2.46 -17.80 1.55
C VAL A 370 -2.13 -16.31 1.50
N ALA A 371 -1.79 -15.69 2.64
CA ALA A 371 -1.44 -14.27 2.67
C ALA A 371 -0.19 -13.98 1.82
N VAL A 372 0.84 -14.82 1.93
CA VAL A 372 2.04 -14.73 1.08
C VAL A 372 1.70 -14.90 -0.40
N ALA A 373 0.85 -15.88 -0.73
CA ALA A 373 0.42 -16.12 -2.12
C ALA A 373 -0.35 -14.94 -2.70
N TYR A 374 -1.24 -14.31 -1.93
CA TYR A 374 -1.98 -13.11 -2.34
C TYR A 374 -1.03 -11.97 -2.69
N HIS A 375 -0.11 -11.61 -1.78
CA HIS A 375 0.82 -10.50 -2.01
C HIS A 375 1.79 -10.78 -3.15
N ARG A 376 2.31 -12.01 -3.26
CA ARG A 376 3.17 -12.44 -4.38
C ARG A 376 2.45 -12.30 -5.72
N ARG A 377 1.20 -12.79 -5.84
CA ARG A 377 0.40 -12.70 -7.08
C ARG A 377 0.20 -11.24 -7.49
N ASN A 378 -0.19 -10.39 -6.55
CA ASN A 378 -0.44 -8.97 -6.80
C ASN A 378 0.84 -8.22 -7.23
N LYS A 379 1.97 -8.53 -6.58
CA LYS A 379 3.28 -7.99 -6.92
C LYS A 379 3.76 -8.44 -8.30
N GLU A 380 3.60 -9.72 -8.65
CA GLU A 380 3.97 -10.26 -9.96
C GLU A 380 3.16 -9.57 -11.07
N ALA A 381 1.85 -9.38 -10.87
CA ALA A 381 0.97 -8.65 -11.78
C ALA A 381 1.42 -7.19 -11.96
N LEU A 382 1.65 -6.48 -10.85
CA LEU A 382 2.12 -5.08 -10.88
C LEU A 382 3.47 -4.94 -11.60
N ASN A 383 4.43 -5.83 -11.34
CA ASN A 383 5.74 -5.81 -11.99
C ASN A 383 5.64 -6.07 -13.50
N SER A 384 4.83 -7.07 -13.90
CA SER A 384 4.62 -7.38 -15.32
C SER A 384 3.96 -6.21 -16.06
N PHE A 385 2.95 -5.61 -15.44
CA PHE A 385 2.29 -4.42 -15.94
C PHE A 385 3.25 -3.24 -16.07
N ALA A 386 3.99 -2.92 -15.01
CA ALA A 386 4.91 -1.80 -14.99
C ALA A 386 5.97 -1.92 -16.08
N MET A 387 6.58 -3.09 -16.25
CA MET A 387 7.56 -3.31 -17.32
C MET A 387 6.94 -3.18 -18.72
N THR A 388 5.69 -3.61 -18.89
CA THR A 388 4.96 -3.46 -20.16
C THR A 388 4.73 -1.99 -20.50
N VAL A 389 4.22 -1.20 -19.54
CA VAL A 389 3.96 0.23 -19.71
C VAL A 389 5.27 1.01 -19.90
N LEU A 390 6.32 0.73 -19.13
CA LEU A 390 7.61 1.40 -19.26
C LEU A 390 8.25 1.22 -20.63
N ASN A 391 8.11 0.03 -21.21
CA ASN A 391 8.64 -0.28 -22.54
C ASN A 391 7.82 0.36 -23.67
N SER A 392 6.56 0.75 -23.41
CA SER A 392 5.71 1.44 -24.39
C SER A 392 5.81 2.97 -24.31
N LEU A 393 6.26 3.53 -23.18
CA LEU A 393 6.36 4.96 -22.98
C LEU A 393 7.57 5.60 -23.68
N PRO A 394 7.41 6.80 -24.28
CA PRO A 394 8.54 7.63 -24.72
C PRO A 394 9.45 8.02 -23.55
N GLU A 395 10.76 8.18 -23.83
CA GLU A 395 11.79 8.58 -22.86
C GLU A 395 11.37 9.78 -21.98
N SER A 396 10.83 10.85 -22.59
CA SER A 396 10.42 12.04 -21.83
C SER A 396 9.27 11.79 -20.85
N ARG A 397 8.38 10.83 -21.15
CA ARG A 397 7.30 10.42 -20.23
C ARG A 397 7.83 9.46 -19.15
N THR A 398 8.80 8.63 -19.50
CA THR A 398 9.44 7.72 -18.56
C THR A 398 10.33 8.45 -17.55
N GLU A 399 11.07 9.48 -17.98
CA GLU A 399 11.91 10.31 -17.10
C GLU A 399 11.11 11.06 -16.03
N ARG A 400 9.91 11.57 -16.37
CA ARG A 400 9.08 12.28 -15.38
C ARG A 400 8.51 11.39 -14.29
N LEU A 401 8.44 10.07 -14.49
CA LEU A 401 7.94 9.12 -13.49
C LEU A 401 8.96 8.89 -12.37
N VAL A 402 10.25 9.10 -12.65
CA VAL A 402 11.32 8.90 -11.70
C VAL A 402 11.58 10.17 -10.92
N ASP A 403 11.87 10.00 -9.63
CA ASP A 403 12.48 11.05 -8.82
C ASP A 403 13.73 11.60 -9.51
N ARG A 404 13.72 12.90 -9.81
CA ARG A 404 14.81 13.57 -10.55
C ARG A 404 16.16 13.39 -9.87
N GLN A 405 16.20 13.33 -8.54
CA GLN A 405 17.42 13.09 -7.78
C GLN A 405 17.95 11.67 -8.06
N LYS A 406 17.08 10.66 -8.05
CA LYS A 406 17.46 9.27 -8.35
C LYS A 406 17.96 9.12 -9.79
N LEU A 407 17.36 9.85 -10.73
CA LEU A 407 17.82 9.86 -12.12
C LEU A 407 19.25 10.41 -12.22
N VAL A 408 19.54 11.52 -11.55
CA VAL A 408 20.89 12.12 -11.50
C VAL A 408 21.90 11.19 -10.81
N GLU A 409 21.51 10.52 -9.73
CA GLU A 409 22.36 9.55 -9.03
C GLU A 409 22.71 8.36 -9.94
N ALA A 410 21.72 7.80 -10.64
CA ALA A 410 21.94 6.75 -11.63
C ALA A 410 22.87 7.20 -12.76
N GLU A 411 22.71 8.44 -13.27
CA GLU A 411 23.61 9.01 -14.27
C GLU A 411 25.05 9.17 -13.77
N GLN A 412 25.24 9.59 -12.52
CA GLN A 412 26.56 9.73 -11.91
C GLN A 412 27.24 8.37 -11.71
N GLU A 413 26.51 7.36 -11.27
CA GLU A 413 27.02 5.99 -11.14
C GLU A 413 27.51 5.46 -12.50
N LEU A 414 26.76 5.71 -13.56
CA LEU A 414 27.15 5.36 -14.93
C LEU A 414 28.41 6.08 -15.43
N GLN A 415 28.59 7.35 -15.07
CA GLN A 415 29.82 8.08 -15.38
C GLN A 415 31.02 7.50 -14.64
N ARG A 416 30.83 6.99 -13.42
CA ARG A 416 31.87 6.27 -12.66
C ARG A 416 32.22 4.94 -13.32
N GLU A 417 31.23 4.14 -13.71
CA GLU A 417 31.46 2.87 -14.42
C GLU A 417 32.17 3.06 -15.78
N ARG A 418 31.84 4.12 -16.51
CA ARG A 418 32.47 4.44 -17.81
C ARG A 418 33.86 5.04 -17.68
N SER A 419 34.25 5.53 -16.50
CA SER A 419 35.55 6.15 -16.30
C SER A 419 36.65 5.06 -16.35
N PRO A 420 37.54 5.06 -17.37
CA PRO A 420 38.50 3.97 -17.61
C PRO A 420 39.51 3.71 -16.48
N GLY A 421 39.53 4.53 -15.44
CA GLY A 421 40.40 4.41 -14.26
C GLY A 421 39.83 3.58 -13.11
N ALA A 422 38.55 3.19 -13.13
CA ALA A 422 37.93 2.40 -12.06
C ALA A 422 38.13 0.87 -12.23
N ALA A 423 38.57 0.41 -13.40
CA ALA A 423 38.90 -1.00 -13.66
C ALA A 423 40.31 -1.41 -13.17
N GLY A 424 40.84 -0.73 -12.16
CA GLY A 424 42.11 -1.07 -11.52
C GLY A 424 41.93 -2.20 -10.50
N GLY A 425 42.03 -3.47 -10.93
CA GLY A 425 42.41 -4.57 -10.03
C GLY A 425 41.66 -5.89 -10.09
N LEU A 426 40.58 -6.03 -10.86
CA LEU A 426 39.92 -7.34 -11.02
C LEU A 426 40.50 -8.09 -12.23
N ASN A 427 41.56 -8.86 -11.95
CA ASN A 427 42.04 -9.92 -12.84
C ASN A 427 40.93 -10.97 -13.04
N GLY A 428 40.58 -11.30 -14.28
CA GLY A 428 40.06 -12.64 -14.60
C GLY A 428 38.77 -12.75 -15.43
N THR A 429 38.92 -12.68 -16.76
CA THR A 429 38.40 -13.68 -17.74
C THR A 429 36.92 -13.89 -18.09
N ASN A 430 35.90 -13.20 -17.55
CA ASN A 430 34.49 -13.55 -17.88
C ASN A 430 33.56 -12.45 -18.46
N GLN A 431 34.09 -11.44 -19.17
CA GLN A 431 33.26 -10.31 -19.67
C GLN A 431 33.03 -10.24 -21.20
N MET A 432 33.23 -11.32 -21.97
CA MET A 432 32.97 -11.30 -23.42
C MET A 432 31.56 -11.74 -23.85
N SER A 433 30.73 -12.29 -22.96
CA SER A 433 29.45 -12.89 -23.40
C SER A 433 28.28 -11.90 -23.56
N ALA A 434 28.39 -10.65 -23.07
CA ALA A 434 27.29 -9.67 -23.16
C ALA A 434 27.31 -8.82 -24.44
N LEU A 435 28.39 -8.86 -25.23
CA LEU A 435 28.52 -8.10 -26.49
C LEU A 435 28.17 -8.93 -27.75
N GLN A 436 27.93 -10.24 -27.60
CA GLN A 436 27.74 -11.14 -28.74
C GLN A 436 26.28 -11.21 -29.24
N VAL A 437 25.30 -10.80 -28.44
CA VAL A 437 23.87 -10.75 -28.84
C VAL A 437 23.56 -9.55 -29.77
N GLN A 438 24.50 -8.62 -29.95
CA GLN A 438 24.34 -7.47 -30.86
C GLN A 438 24.95 -7.68 -32.26
N GLY A 439 25.63 -8.81 -32.51
CA GLY A 439 26.37 -9.05 -33.75
C GLY A 439 25.59 -9.71 -34.90
N GLU A 440 24.41 -10.27 -34.65
CA GLU A 440 23.75 -11.20 -35.58
C GLU A 440 22.63 -10.61 -36.45
N LEU A 441 22.38 -9.29 -36.36
CA LEU A 441 21.28 -8.63 -37.08
C LEU A 441 21.72 -7.68 -38.22
N ASP A 442 23.01 -7.65 -38.56
CA ASP A 442 23.59 -6.70 -39.52
C ASP A 442 24.21 -7.33 -40.78
N THR A 443 23.95 -8.61 -41.08
CA THR A 443 24.50 -9.28 -42.27
C THR A 443 23.40 -9.60 -43.26
N GLU A 444 23.00 -8.62 -44.08
CA GLU A 444 22.51 -8.77 -45.46
C GLU A 444 21.98 -7.42 -45.99
N ALA A 445 22.88 -6.58 -46.53
CA ALA A 445 22.57 -5.56 -47.54
C ALA A 445 23.83 -4.77 -47.96
N GLU A 446 24.71 -5.39 -48.75
CA GLU A 446 25.46 -4.70 -49.80
C GLU A 446 24.94 -5.31 -51.11
N GLU A 447 24.51 -4.54 -52.12
CA GLU A 447 25.37 -3.72 -52.96
C GLU A 447 24.61 -2.54 -53.58
N GLY A 448 25.32 -1.40 -53.76
CA GLY A 448 25.02 -0.46 -54.84
C GLY A 448 24.83 1.01 -54.46
N VAL A 449 25.73 1.84 -55.00
CA VAL A 449 25.52 3.25 -55.41
C VAL A 449 25.85 4.37 -54.39
N THR A 450 27.04 4.93 -54.63
CA THR A 450 27.52 6.31 -54.45
C THR A 450 26.60 7.35 -53.79
N GLY A 451 26.94 7.73 -52.55
CA GLY A 451 26.34 8.88 -51.85
C GLY A 451 27.05 9.27 -50.56
N ASN A 452 28.27 9.80 -50.64
CA ASN A 452 29.17 10.06 -49.50
C ASN A 452 28.69 11.10 -48.45
N SER A 453 27.57 11.80 -48.64
CA SER A 453 27.03 12.75 -47.65
C SER A 453 25.85 12.21 -46.81
N GLN A 454 25.21 11.11 -47.21
CA GLN A 454 24.09 10.50 -46.46
C GLN A 454 24.54 9.52 -45.38
N TRP A 455 25.71 8.88 -45.54
CA TRP A 455 26.25 7.90 -44.60
C TRP A 455 26.61 8.51 -43.23
N GLY A 456 27.09 9.76 -43.20
CA GLY A 456 27.36 10.48 -41.96
C GLY A 456 26.09 10.77 -41.14
N ARG A 457 24.97 11.07 -41.80
CA ARG A 457 23.68 11.30 -41.12
C ARG A 457 23.09 10.01 -40.56
N ARG A 458 23.21 8.88 -41.27
CA ARG A 458 22.76 7.56 -40.78
C ARG A 458 23.55 7.10 -39.56
N ARG A 459 24.89 7.22 -39.55
CA ARG A 459 25.71 6.89 -38.37
C ARG A 459 25.40 7.77 -37.16
N ARG A 460 25.16 9.07 -37.36
CA ARG A 460 24.78 9.99 -36.26
C ARG A 460 23.41 9.63 -35.68
N ARG A 461 22.42 9.30 -36.54
CA ARG A 461 21.10 8.82 -36.09
C ARG A 461 21.20 7.52 -35.31
N ARG A 462 22.00 6.54 -35.77
CA ARG A 462 22.22 5.27 -35.03
C ARG A 462 22.81 5.50 -33.63
N ARG A 463 23.80 6.38 -33.49
CA ARG A 463 24.39 6.72 -32.18
C ARG A 463 23.41 7.40 -31.24
N ILE A 464 22.59 8.32 -31.76
CA ILE A 464 21.53 8.97 -30.97
C ILE A 464 20.48 7.95 -30.54
N TRP A 465 20.06 7.06 -31.45
CA TRP A 465 19.09 6.01 -31.14
C TRP A 465 19.61 5.02 -30.09
N GLN A 466 20.88 4.62 -30.19
CA GLN A 466 21.54 3.77 -29.19
C GLN A 466 21.64 4.47 -27.82
N ALA A 467 21.87 5.78 -27.79
CA ALA A 467 21.88 6.54 -26.54
C ALA A 467 20.49 6.58 -25.90
N ILE A 468 19.45 6.84 -26.69
CA ILE A 468 18.04 6.88 -26.24
C ILE A 468 17.60 5.52 -25.69
N VAL A 469 17.84 4.43 -26.44
CA VAL A 469 17.50 3.07 -25.99
C VAL A 469 18.20 2.73 -24.68
N ALA A 470 19.47 3.13 -24.53
CA ALA A 470 20.20 2.91 -23.29
C ALA A 470 19.56 3.65 -22.11
N VAL A 471 19.09 4.90 -22.28
CA VAL A 471 18.41 5.65 -21.22
C VAL A 471 17.07 5.01 -20.85
N VAL A 472 16.22 4.68 -21.83
CA VAL A 472 14.92 4.03 -21.58
C VAL A 472 15.10 2.70 -20.85
N GLN A 473 16.01 1.83 -21.31
CA GLN A 473 16.29 0.57 -20.64
C GLN A 473 16.82 0.74 -19.22
N ARG A 474 17.54 1.84 -18.94
CA ARG A 474 18.03 2.15 -17.59
C ARG A 474 16.92 2.63 -16.69
N VAL A 475 16.07 3.53 -17.15
CA VAL A 475 14.92 3.96 -16.35
C VAL A 475 13.98 2.78 -16.10
N ALA A 476 13.72 1.96 -17.12
CA ALA A 476 12.94 0.74 -16.96
C ALA A 476 13.58 -0.23 -15.95
N LYS A 477 14.91 -0.38 -15.98
CA LYS A 477 15.64 -1.18 -14.98
C LYS A 477 15.57 -0.57 -13.58
N ALA A 478 15.68 0.75 -13.45
CA ALA A 478 15.62 1.45 -12.17
C ALA A 478 14.21 1.37 -11.56
N ILE A 479 13.16 1.58 -12.35
CA ILE A 479 11.78 1.41 -11.89
C ILE A 479 11.47 -0.06 -11.63
N GLY A 480 11.91 -0.97 -12.51
CA GLY A 480 11.78 -2.41 -12.30
C GLY A 480 12.48 -2.88 -11.03
N SER A 481 13.63 -2.31 -10.66
CA SER A 481 14.25 -2.58 -9.36
C SER A 481 13.45 -2.00 -8.21
N LEU A 482 12.98 -0.75 -8.30
CA LEU A 482 12.16 -0.10 -7.26
C LEU A 482 10.87 -0.89 -6.97
N LEU A 483 10.25 -1.47 -8.00
CA LEU A 483 9.03 -2.25 -7.87
C LEU A 483 9.30 -3.74 -7.50
N ALA A 484 10.53 -4.21 -7.63
CA ALA A 484 10.87 -5.60 -7.37
C ALA A 484 10.71 -6.03 -5.91
N CYS A 485 10.64 -5.10 -4.95
CA CYS A 485 10.33 -5.39 -3.54
C CYS A 485 8.97 -4.84 -3.11
N LEU A 486 8.37 -3.98 -3.93
CA LEU A 486 7.13 -3.32 -3.61
C LEU A 486 6.01 -4.37 -3.50
N GLY A 487 5.36 -4.40 -2.35
CA GLY A 487 4.26 -5.33 -2.08
C GLY A 487 4.69 -6.69 -1.53
N ASP A 488 5.98 -6.92 -1.25
CA ASP A 488 6.36 -8.13 -0.52
C ASP A 488 5.76 -8.11 0.89
N PHE A 489 5.21 -9.25 1.31
CA PHE A 489 4.58 -9.39 2.60
C PHE A 489 5.51 -10.10 3.57
N GLY A 490 5.78 -9.43 4.69
CA GLY A 490 6.68 -9.91 5.72
C GLY A 490 5.99 -10.04 7.07
N LYS A 491 6.28 -11.15 7.76
CA LYS A 491 5.95 -11.31 9.18
C LYS A 491 7.06 -10.65 10.00
N PHE A 492 6.70 -9.64 10.79
CA PHE A 492 7.60 -9.10 11.80
C PHE A 492 7.26 -9.76 13.14
N ALA A 493 7.84 -10.94 13.38
CA ALA A 493 7.71 -11.66 14.65
C ALA A 493 9.11 -11.84 15.23
N ALA A 494 9.43 -11.09 16.28
CA ALA A 494 10.73 -11.15 16.93
C ALA A 494 10.55 -11.29 18.43
N THR A 495 11.31 -12.20 19.06
CA THR A 495 11.50 -12.17 20.50
C THR A 495 12.93 -11.77 20.76
N GLY A 496 13.13 -10.72 21.56
CA GLY A 496 14.46 -10.20 21.82
C GLY A 496 14.38 -8.92 22.62
N TYR A 497 15.31 -8.00 22.39
CA TYR A 497 15.40 -6.76 23.14
C TYR A 497 14.86 -5.60 22.32
N THR A 498 13.92 -4.86 22.90
CA THR A 498 13.18 -3.79 22.22
C THR A 498 13.25 -2.52 23.03
N ARG A 499 13.32 -1.36 22.37
CA ARG A 499 13.33 -0.06 23.02
C ARG A 499 12.75 1.01 22.12
N ALA A 500 11.85 1.82 22.67
CA ALA A 500 11.53 3.12 22.11
C ALA A 500 12.64 4.11 22.50
N PHE A 501 13.28 4.73 21.51
CA PHE A 501 14.31 5.75 21.74
C PHE A 501 13.69 7.15 21.89
N SER A 502 12.54 7.37 21.27
CA SER A 502 11.70 8.55 21.42
C SER A 502 10.23 8.16 21.23
N THR A 503 9.34 9.16 21.18
CA THR A 503 7.94 9.02 20.70
C THR A 503 7.84 8.89 19.17
N SER A 504 8.98 9.08 18.48
CA SER A 504 9.08 9.07 17.02
C SER A 504 9.95 7.94 16.46
N THR A 505 10.70 7.25 17.31
CA THR A 505 11.70 6.25 16.91
C THR A 505 11.73 5.09 17.90
N ALA A 506 11.74 3.88 17.37
CA ALA A 506 11.91 2.66 18.16
C ALA A 506 12.78 1.67 17.42
N GLY A 507 13.53 0.87 18.17
CA GLY A 507 14.31 -0.22 17.62
C GLY A 507 14.13 -1.50 18.42
N SER A 508 14.38 -2.60 17.75
CA SER A 508 14.37 -3.93 18.32
C SER A 508 15.46 -4.78 17.71
N ILE A 509 16.01 -5.64 18.53
CA ILE A 509 17.01 -6.61 18.15
C ILE A 509 16.50 -7.96 18.65
N GLY A 510 15.92 -8.72 17.73
CA GLY A 510 15.60 -10.13 17.87
C GLY A 510 16.83 -10.98 17.59
N LEU A 511 17.08 -11.95 18.46
CA LEU A 511 18.08 -12.98 18.24
C LEU A 511 17.35 -14.30 18.08
N SER A 512 17.42 -14.89 16.89
CA SER A 512 16.89 -16.22 16.63
C SER A 512 18.02 -17.16 16.21
N ALA A 513 18.05 -18.35 16.79
CA ALA A 513 19.07 -19.34 16.48
C ALA A 513 18.45 -20.73 16.47
N GLY A 514 18.92 -21.58 15.57
CA GLY A 514 18.44 -22.97 15.46
C GLY A 514 18.74 -23.84 16.68
N ASN A 515 19.53 -23.36 17.65
CA ASN A 515 19.88 -24.09 18.88
C ASN A 515 19.93 -23.13 20.09
N THR A 516 19.32 -23.52 21.22
CA THR A 516 19.27 -22.73 22.46
C THR A 516 20.63 -22.46 23.10
N ASN A 517 21.66 -23.26 22.79
CA ASN A 517 23.03 -23.07 23.29
C ASN A 517 23.91 -22.20 22.39
N PHE A 518 23.38 -21.75 21.26
CA PHE A 518 24.16 -21.13 20.21
C PHE A 518 24.87 -19.83 20.62
N LEU A 519 24.16 -18.92 21.31
CA LEU A 519 24.79 -17.66 21.73
C LEU A 519 25.95 -17.92 22.69
N LYS A 520 25.84 -18.97 23.51
CA LYS A 520 26.90 -19.43 24.40
C LYS A 520 28.08 -20.04 23.63
N ASP A 521 27.81 -20.71 22.52
CA ASP A 521 28.85 -21.25 21.64
C ASP A 521 29.61 -20.15 20.90
N ILE A 522 28.92 -19.12 20.34
CA ILE A 522 29.60 -17.95 19.76
C ILE A 522 30.40 -17.17 20.79
N LEU A 523 29.80 -16.86 21.95
CA LEU A 523 30.51 -16.18 23.04
C LEU A 523 31.67 -17.03 23.58
N GLY A 524 31.60 -18.35 23.40
CA GLY A 524 32.66 -19.31 23.71
C GLY A 524 33.67 -19.54 22.57
N GLY A 525 33.60 -18.78 21.47
CA GLY A 525 34.51 -18.88 20.33
C GLY A 525 34.33 -20.14 19.47
N LYS A 526 33.20 -20.83 19.58
CA LYS A 526 32.89 -22.02 18.78
C LYS A 526 32.07 -21.63 17.55
N THR A 527 32.35 -22.31 16.44
CA THR A 527 31.55 -22.17 15.23
C THR A 527 30.14 -22.74 15.46
N PRO A 528 29.07 -22.02 15.10
CA PRO A 528 27.73 -22.57 15.06
C PRO A 528 27.69 -23.97 14.44
N SER A 529 26.97 -24.91 15.06
CA SER A 529 26.55 -26.14 14.39
C SER A 529 25.22 -25.98 13.61
N GLY A 530 24.64 -24.78 13.61
CA GLY A 530 23.36 -24.46 12.97
C GLY A 530 23.30 -23.05 12.41
N TRP A 531 22.13 -22.63 11.94
CA TRP A 531 21.91 -21.29 11.40
C TRP A 531 21.70 -20.24 12.51
N ILE A 532 22.09 -19.00 12.21
CA ILE A 532 21.78 -17.80 13.02
C ILE A 532 20.96 -16.83 12.18
N SER A 533 19.92 -16.26 12.78
CA SER A 533 19.25 -15.07 12.30
C SER A 533 19.33 -13.97 13.36
N LEU A 534 19.99 -12.88 13.02
CA LEU A 534 19.88 -11.64 13.78
C LEU A 534 18.84 -10.77 13.09
N ASP A 535 17.66 -10.67 13.68
CA ASP A 535 16.56 -9.89 13.16
C ASP A 535 16.55 -8.53 13.88
N MET A 536 17.01 -7.51 13.19
CA MET A 536 16.92 -6.13 13.67
C MET A 536 15.71 -5.45 13.04
N GLY A 537 15.00 -4.67 13.84
CA GLY A 537 13.92 -3.81 13.38
C GLY A 537 14.19 -2.41 13.88
N PHE A 538 14.00 -1.43 13.02
CA PHE A 538 13.98 -0.03 13.41
C PHE A 538 12.76 0.61 12.76
N SER A 539 12.10 1.51 13.48
CA SER A 539 10.95 2.23 12.96
C SER A 539 11.06 3.70 13.27
N VAL A 540 10.68 4.51 12.28
CA VAL A 540 10.42 5.93 12.39
C VAL A 540 8.93 6.13 12.17
N GLY A 541 8.25 6.65 13.18
CA GLY A 541 6.80 6.80 13.16
C GLY A 541 6.24 7.02 14.55
N SER A 542 4.98 6.72 14.77
CA SER A 542 4.37 6.80 16.10
C SER A 542 4.87 5.65 16.96
N THR A 543 5.63 5.94 18.00
CA THR A 543 6.23 4.91 18.87
C THR A 543 5.87 5.12 20.34
N SER A 544 5.67 4.00 21.03
CA SER A 544 5.56 3.88 22.48
C SER A 544 6.42 2.69 22.94
N GLU A 545 6.51 2.41 24.23
CA GLU A 545 7.25 1.23 24.72
C GLU A 545 6.71 -0.10 24.16
N VAL A 546 5.44 -0.11 23.74
CA VAL A 546 4.61 -1.29 23.57
C VAL A 546 3.97 -1.36 22.19
N TRP A 547 4.29 -0.39 21.34
CA TRP A 547 3.77 -0.27 19.98
C TRP A 547 4.65 0.63 19.16
N TRP A 548 4.78 0.29 17.89
CA TRP A 548 5.18 1.28 16.90
C TRP A 548 4.44 1.08 15.57
N ALA A 549 4.11 2.18 14.92
CA ALA A 549 3.64 2.23 13.55
C ALA A 549 4.35 3.33 12.78
N GLY A 550 4.81 2.99 11.58
CA GLY A 550 5.54 3.93 10.74
C GLY A 550 6.23 3.26 9.57
N SER A 551 7.18 3.99 9.01
CA SER A 551 8.17 3.40 8.12
C SER A 551 9.23 2.74 8.98
N GLY A 552 9.45 1.45 8.80
CA GLY A 552 10.53 0.75 9.46
C GLY A 552 11.42 0.01 8.50
N PHE A 553 12.66 -0.18 8.90
CA PHE A 553 13.52 -1.13 8.24
C PHE A 553 13.70 -2.37 9.12
N SER A 554 13.50 -3.54 8.54
CA SER A 554 13.90 -4.81 9.12
C SER A 554 15.16 -5.29 8.44
N GLY A 555 16.19 -5.59 9.22
CA GLY A 555 17.38 -6.29 8.77
C GLY A 555 17.36 -7.72 9.28
N SER A 556 17.75 -8.69 8.46
CA SER A 556 18.02 -10.05 8.90
C SER A 556 19.41 -10.44 8.43
N LEU A 557 20.30 -10.78 9.36
CA LEU A 557 21.57 -11.43 9.04
C LEU A 557 21.38 -12.93 9.19
N VAL A 558 21.37 -13.65 8.07
CA VAL A 558 21.27 -15.10 8.03
C VAL A 558 22.61 -15.68 7.64
N CYS A 559 23.20 -16.49 8.52
CA CYS A 559 24.36 -17.31 8.20
C CYS A 559 23.98 -18.78 8.24
N ASP A 560 24.33 -19.52 7.18
CA ASP A 560 24.11 -20.95 7.09
C ASP A 560 25.31 -21.77 7.60
N THR A 561 25.17 -23.09 7.61
CA THR A 561 26.23 -24.02 8.07
C THR A 561 27.42 -24.10 7.11
N THR A 562 27.32 -23.57 5.88
CA THR A 562 28.41 -23.53 4.91
C THR A 562 29.32 -22.33 5.11
N GLY A 563 28.93 -21.40 6.00
CA GLY A 563 29.61 -20.12 6.21
C GLY A 563 29.14 -19.03 5.26
N ALA A 564 28.10 -19.29 4.45
CA ALA A 564 27.47 -18.27 3.65
C ALA A 564 26.61 -17.38 4.55
N CYS A 565 26.91 -16.08 4.58
CA CYS A 565 26.19 -15.08 5.34
C CYS A 565 25.59 -14.05 4.39
N SER A 566 24.31 -13.76 4.56
CA SER A 566 23.62 -12.70 3.84
C SER A 566 22.92 -11.74 4.80
N ILE A 567 22.99 -10.44 4.53
CA ILE A 567 22.20 -9.42 5.18
C ILE A 567 21.07 -9.05 4.24
N TYR A 568 19.85 -9.31 4.65
CA TYR A 568 18.65 -8.76 4.03
C TYR A 568 18.24 -7.51 4.79
N ILE A 569 17.90 -6.43 4.08
CA ILE A 569 17.32 -5.21 4.64
C ILE A 569 16.03 -4.95 3.87
N ALA A 570 14.92 -4.75 4.53
CA ALA A 570 13.67 -4.33 3.91
C ALA A 570 13.17 -3.08 4.60
N VAL A 571 12.80 -2.06 3.83
CA VAL A 571 12.03 -0.90 4.29
C VAL A 571 10.58 -1.18 3.99
N SER A 572 9.75 -1.12 5.02
CA SER A 572 8.34 -1.51 4.96
C SER A 572 7.51 -0.53 5.76
N VAL A 573 6.24 -0.36 5.35
CA VAL A 573 5.25 0.20 6.29
C VAL A 573 4.85 -0.91 7.22
N LEU A 574 5.11 -0.69 8.50
CA LEU A 574 4.86 -1.68 9.51
C LEU A 574 4.11 -1.07 10.68
N ALA A 575 3.40 -1.96 11.32
CA ALA A 575 2.63 -1.68 12.50
C ALA A 575 2.80 -2.94 13.36
N THR A 576 3.34 -2.81 14.57
CA THR A 576 3.67 -3.95 15.43
C THR A 576 3.45 -3.61 16.88
N GLY A 577 2.82 -4.55 17.58
CA GLY A 577 2.73 -4.53 19.03
C GLY A 577 4.01 -5.09 19.63
N ASN A 578 4.38 -4.57 20.80
CA ASN A 578 5.50 -5.04 21.58
C ASN A 578 5.05 -5.35 23.01
N ALA A 579 5.45 -6.51 23.52
CA ALA A 579 5.06 -7.00 24.83
C ALA A 579 6.24 -7.49 25.64
N LYS A 580 6.50 -6.86 26.79
CA LYS A 580 7.58 -7.26 27.68
C LYS A 580 7.41 -8.71 28.13
N THR A 581 8.44 -9.52 27.92
CA THR A 581 8.52 -10.93 28.30
C THR A 581 9.77 -11.16 29.14
N PRO A 582 9.87 -10.60 30.36
CA PRO A 582 11.11 -10.52 31.13
C PRO A 582 11.80 -11.89 31.38
N TRP A 583 11.04 -12.98 31.29
CA TRP A 583 11.49 -14.34 31.54
C TRP A 583 11.51 -15.21 30.29
N SER A 584 11.50 -14.61 29.09
CA SER A 584 11.59 -15.38 27.86
C SER A 584 12.95 -16.08 27.77
N PRO A 585 13.00 -17.40 27.53
CA PRO A 585 14.26 -18.10 27.30
C PRO A 585 14.99 -17.62 26.03
N LEU A 586 14.29 -16.88 25.16
CA LEU A 586 14.85 -16.24 23.96
C LEU A 586 15.60 -14.92 24.28
N CYS A 587 15.61 -14.48 25.54
CA CYS A 587 16.38 -13.33 26.02
C CYS A 587 17.52 -13.79 26.95
N PRO A 588 18.67 -14.19 26.39
CA PRO A 588 19.75 -14.83 27.14
C PRO A 588 20.46 -13.93 28.17
N MET A 589 20.27 -12.61 28.07
CA MET A 589 20.86 -11.60 28.96
C MET A 589 19.89 -11.17 30.07
N GLY A 590 18.76 -11.88 30.21
CA GLY A 590 17.74 -11.62 31.22
C GLY A 590 16.67 -10.61 30.78
N PRO A 591 15.93 -10.03 31.75
CA PRO A 591 14.82 -9.12 31.46
C PRO A 591 15.20 -7.87 30.68
N THR A 592 16.46 -7.42 30.78
CA THR A 592 16.94 -6.18 30.15
C THR A 592 18.37 -6.34 29.65
N TRP A 593 18.69 -5.76 28.49
CA TRP A 593 20.05 -5.71 27.95
C TRP A 593 20.32 -4.36 27.28
N ALA A 594 21.41 -3.68 27.63
CA ALA A 594 21.76 -2.36 27.11
C ALA A 594 20.62 -1.30 27.22
N GLY A 595 19.80 -1.40 28.27
CA GLY A 595 18.64 -0.54 28.49
C GLY A 595 17.44 -0.80 27.57
N MET A 596 17.45 -1.94 26.86
CA MET A 596 16.33 -2.46 26.09
C MET A 596 15.64 -3.57 26.89
N ASP A 597 14.31 -3.66 26.81
CA ASP A 597 13.51 -4.65 27.52
C ASP A 597 13.37 -5.92 26.68
N CYS A 598 13.53 -7.08 27.31
CA CYS A 598 13.19 -8.35 26.70
C CYS A 598 11.69 -8.38 26.41
N SER A 599 11.33 -8.49 25.14
CA SER A 599 9.95 -8.39 24.68
C SER A 599 9.69 -9.24 23.44
N HIS A 600 8.42 -9.55 23.24
CA HIS A 600 7.89 -10.18 22.05
C HIS A 600 7.22 -9.11 21.17
N CYS A 601 7.72 -8.94 19.96
CA CYS A 601 7.18 -8.08 18.93
C CYS A 601 6.44 -8.91 17.88
N ALA A 602 5.25 -8.43 17.49
CA ALA A 602 4.40 -9.06 16.50
C ALA A 602 3.70 -8.02 15.61
N GLY A 603 3.93 -8.11 14.30
CA GLY A 603 3.35 -7.21 13.30
C GLY A 603 3.42 -7.77 11.89
N ALA A 604 2.57 -7.27 11.01
CA ALA A 604 2.67 -7.54 9.59
C ALA A 604 3.26 -6.32 8.89
N SER A 605 4.04 -6.55 7.84
CA SER A 605 4.68 -5.50 7.07
C SER A 605 4.45 -5.72 5.57
N VAL A 606 4.32 -4.62 4.84
CA VAL A 606 4.36 -4.64 3.38
C VAL A 606 5.58 -3.82 2.96
N THR A 607 6.49 -4.48 2.27
CA THR A 607 7.77 -3.94 1.85
C THR A 607 7.59 -2.93 0.72
N ILE A 608 8.41 -1.88 0.78
CA ILE A 608 8.51 -0.81 -0.21
C ILE A 608 9.87 -0.86 -0.90
N LEU A 609 10.94 -1.15 -0.16
CA LEU A 609 12.30 -1.24 -0.69
C LEU A 609 13.01 -2.42 -0.04
N CYS A 610 13.86 -3.14 -0.76
CA CYS A 610 14.66 -4.19 -0.16
C CYS A 610 16.08 -4.25 -0.72
N CYS A 611 17.02 -4.63 0.14
CA CYS A 611 18.42 -4.85 -0.17
C CYS A 611 18.83 -6.23 0.31
N SER A 612 19.69 -6.90 -0.45
CA SER A 612 20.40 -8.09 -0.01
C SER A 612 21.90 -7.87 -0.21
N PHE A 613 22.70 -8.19 0.81
CA PHE A 613 24.15 -8.14 0.80
C PHE A 613 24.69 -9.53 1.12
N ASP A 614 25.38 -10.15 0.18
CA ASP A 614 26.11 -11.38 0.41
C ASP A 614 27.49 -11.02 0.99
N LEU A 615 27.68 -11.35 2.27
CA LEU A 615 28.91 -11.03 2.99
C LEU A 615 30.10 -11.87 2.54
N THR A 616 29.87 -12.97 1.82
CA THR A 616 30.97 -13.85 1.37
C THR A 616 31.70 -13.32 0.16
N ASN A 617 30.96 -12.74 -0.79
CA ASN A 617 31.50 -12.23 -2.05
C ASN A 617 31.41 -10.70 -2.16
N GLY A 618 30.77 -10.04 -1.19
CA GLY A 618 30.56 -8.59 -1.17
C GLY A 618 29.54 -8.10 -2.20
N HIS A 619 28.79 -8.99 -2.86
CA HIS A 619 27.74 -8.60 -3.79
C HIS A 619 26.53 -8.05 -3.05
N ASN A 620 26.02 -6.92 -3.52
CA ASN A 620 24.80 -6.33 -3.01
C ASN A 620 23.77 -6.12 -4.12
N THR A 621 22.51 -6.27 -3.78
CA THR A 621 21.37 -5.98 -4.64
C THR A 621 20.35 -5.18 -3.84
N CYS A 622 20.34 -3.85 -4.03
CA CYS A 622 19.28 -2.98 -3.54
C CYS A 622 18.27 -2.75 -4.66
N ARG A 623 17.00 -2.81 -4.29
CA ARG A 623 15.86 -2.80 -5.19
C ARG A 623 14.78 -1.93 -4.58
#